data_AF-A0A4D6Y087-F1
#
_entry.id   AF-A0A4D6Y087-F1
#
_cell.length_a   1.000
_cell.length_b   1.000
_cell.length_c   1.000
_cell.angle_alpha   90.00
_cell.angle_beta   90.00
_cell.angle_gamma   90.00
#
_symmetry.space_group_name_H-M   'P 1'
#
loop_
_entity.id
_entity.type
_entity.pdbx_description
1 polymer ?
#
loop_
_entity_poly.entity_id
_entity_poly.type
_entity_poly.pdbx_seq_one_letter_code
_entity_poly.pdbx_strand_id
1 'polypeptide(L)'
;MRNKNVIFSILEKREKFKLINDIVKIKNLYEKKTKDIQQLKILNNYQSEYIKTIQMKKILGIHINQWKNYNNFISVLQKIIIDNKRMINRNQKIIEENLKKWFIRHNKIKYWKNLNIKNSKKILQIKKIKQQICSDNYAQLESIKKGDYFNVKNY
;
A
#
# COMPACT_ATOMS: atom_id res chain seq x y z
N MET A 1 1.49 -32.18 3.03
CA MET A 1 2.27 -31.01 3.53
C MET A 1 2.80 -30.05 2.46
N ARG A 2 3.02 -30.44 1.19
CA ARG A 2 3.45 -29.54 0.10
C ARG A 2 2.54 -28.31 -0.10
N ASN A 3 1.22 -28.45 0.06
CA ASN A 3 0.25 -27.35 -0.14
C ASN A 3 0.45 -26.13 0.77
N LYS A 4 0.90 -26.28 2.02
CA LYS A 4 0.99 -25.15 2.96
C LYS A 4 2.09 -24.14 2.60
N ASN A 5 3.21 -24.60 2.03
CA ASN A 5 4.28 -23.72 1.52
C ASN A 5 3.81 -22.89 0.32
N VAL A 6 3.01 -23.51 -0.55
CA VAL A 6 2.43 -22.84 -1.72
C VAL A 6 1.43 -21.79 -1.26
N ILE A 7 0.59 -22.10 -0.26
CA ILE A 7 -0.42 -21.18 0.27
C ILE A 7 0.21 -19.90 0.84
N PHE A 8 1.17 -19.99 1.76
CA PHE A 8 1.75 -18.78 2.38
C PHE A 8 2.56 -17.94 1.39
N SER A 9 3.26 -18.56 0.43
CA SER A 9 3.95 -17.85 -0.65
C SER A 9 2.96 -17.12 -1.58
N ILE A 10 1.85 -17.76 -1.93
CA ILE A 10 0.77 -17.14 -2.74
C ILE A 10 0.15 -15.95 -1.99
N LEU A 11 -0.14 -16.11 -0.70
CA LEU A 11 -0.71 -15.04 0.12
C LEU A 11 0.24 -13.85 0.24
N GLU A 12 1.54 -14.10 0.44
CA GLU A 12 2.56 -13.05 0.44
C GLU A 12 2.61 -12.30 -0.90
N LYS A 13 2.64 -13.03 -2.03
CA LYS A 13 2.63 -12.44 -3.39
C LYS A 13 1.38 -11.60 -3.64
N ARG A 14 0.21 -12.10 -3.24
CA ARG A 14 -1.07 -11.38 -3.39
C ARG A 14 -1.09 -10.07 -2.59
N GLU A 15 -0.58 -10.09 -1.35
CA GLU A 15 -0.49 -8.86 -0.54
C GLU A 15 0.54 -7.87 -1.10
N LYS A 16 1.68 -8.35 -1.63
CA LYS A 16 2.66 -7.51 -2.33
C LYS A 16 2.05 -6.79 -3.54
N PHE A 17 1.28 -7.49 -4.36
CA PHE A 17 0.58 -6.87 -5.50
C PHE A 17 -0.40 -5.77 -5.05
N LYS A 18 -1.17 -6.04 -3.98
CA LYS A 18 -2.07 -5.03 -3.40
C LYS A 18 -1.32 -3.82 -2.84
N LEU A 19 -0.16 -4.04 -2.21
CA LEU A 19 0.68 -2.96 -1.69
C LEU A 19 1.18 -2.04 -2.81
N ILE A 20 1.60 -2.60 -3.95
CA ILE A 20 2.00 -1.83 -5.14
C ILE A 20 0.84 -0.95 -5.62
N ASN A 21 -0.35 -1.52 -5.73
CA ASN A 21 -1.54 -0.77 -6.13
C ASN A 21 -1.88 0.36 -5.15
N ASP A 22 -1.74 0.12 -3.85
CA ASP A 22 -1.95 1.16 -2.83
C ASP A 22 -0.91 2.28 -2.94
N ILE A 23 0.37 1.96 -3.20
CA ILE A 23 1.43 2.96 -3.43
C ILE A 23 1.10 3.85 -4.62
N VAL A 24 0.69 3.26 -5.75
CA VAL A 24 0.30 4.02 -6.95
C VAL A 24 -0.88 4.94 -6.65
N LYS A 25 -1.91 4.44 -5.94
CA LYS A 25 -3.07 5.25 -5.53
C LYS A 25 -2.67 6.42 -4.64
N ILE A 26 -1.84 6.17 -3.62
CA ILE A 26 -1.37 7.20 -2.71
C ILE A 26 -0.58 8.28 -3.48
N LYS A 27 0.33 7.87 -4.38
CA LYS A 27 1.09 8.79 -5.23
C LYS A 27 0.16 9.69 -6.05
N ASN A 28 -0.82 9.09 -6.75
CA ASN A 28 -1.77 9.85 -7.57
C ASN A 28 -2.60 10.84 -6.73
N LEU A 29 -2.96 10.47 -5.50
CA LEU A 29 -3.67 11.37 -4.58
C LEU A 29 -2.80 12.56 -4.15
N TYR A 30 -1.51 12.33 -3.88
CA TYR A 30 -0.57 13.42 -3.58
C TYR A 30 -0.41 14.38 -4.76
N GLU A 31 -0.23 13.84 -5.97
CA GLU A 31 -0.13 14.66 -7.19
C GLU A 31 -1.42 15.46 -7.46
N LYS A 32 -2.58 14.87 -7.20
CA LYS A 32 -3.85 15.60 -7.29
C LYS A 32 -3.92 16.72 -6.25
N LYS A 33 -3.58 16.43 -4.99
CA LYS A 33 -3.58 17.41 -3.91
C LYS A 33 -2.62 18.57 -4.21
N THR A 34 -1.43 18.32 -4.75
CA THR A 34 -0.48 19.39 -5.10
C THR A 34 -1.02 20.28 -6.20
N LYS A 35 -1.64 19.71 -7.25
CA LYS A 35 -2.34 20.47 -8.28
C LYS A 35 -3.47 21.33 -7.71
N ASP A 36 -4.29 20.77 -6.82
CA ASP A 36 -5.38 21.51 -6.17
C ASP A 36 -4.85 22.68 -5.33
N ILE A 37 -3.74 22.48 -4.58
CA ILE A 37 -3.07 23.56 -3.82
C ILE A 37 -2.53 24.67 -4.73
N GLN A 38 -1.92 24.30 -5.85
CA GLN A 38 -1.45 25.27 -6.84
C GLN A 38 -2.62 26.07 -7.43
N GLN A 39 -3.71 25.40 -7.78
CA GLN A 39 -4.93 26.05 -8.24
C GLN A 39 -5.49 27.02 -7.19
N LEU A 40 -5.54 26.61 -5.92
CA LEU A 40 -5.98 27.48 -4.83
C LEU A 40 -5.10 28.73 -4.71
N LYS A 41 -3.77 28.59 -4.85
CA LYS A 41 -2.85 29.74 -4.85
C LYS A 41 -3.15 30.70 -5.99
N ILE A 42 -3.38 30.19 -7.20
CA ILE A 42 -3.75 31.00 -8.37
C ILE A 42 -5.07 31.73 -8.12
N LEU A 43 -6.09 31.03 -7.61
CA LEU A 43 -7.40 31.62 -7.33
C LEU A 43 -7.33 32.72 -6.27
N ASN A 44 -6.56 32.53 -5.19
CA ASN A 44 -6.36 33.54 -4.16
C ASN A 44 -5.61 34.77 -4.70
N ASN A 45 -4.56 34.55 -5.49
CA ASN A 45 -3.81 35.63 -6.13
C ASN A 45 -4.72 36.43 -7.06
N TYR A 46 -5.46 35.73 -7.92
CA TYR A 46 -6.41 36.34 -8.83
C TYR A 46 -7.50 37.13 -8.09
N GLN A 47 -8.04 36.59 -6.99
CA GLN A 47 -8.98 37.30 -6.14
C GLN A 47 -8.38 38.60 -5.60
N SER A 48 -7.14 38.56 -5.12
CA SER A 48 -6.48 39.74 -4.55
C SER A 48 -6.24 40.83 -5.59
N GLU A 49 -5.77 40.46 -6.78
CA GLU A 49 -5.59 41.38 -7.91
C GLU A 49 -6.93 41.96 -8.37
N TYR A 50 -7.97 41.12 -8.44
CA TYR A 50 -9.30 41.56 -8.82
C TYR A 50 -9.90 42.57 -7.83
N ILE A 51 -9.69 42.37 -6.52
CA ILE A 51 -10.11 43.34 -5.49
C ILE A 51 -9.34 44.67 -5.64
N LYS A 52 -8.01 44.62 -5.80
CA LYS A 52 -7.16 45.82 -5.99
C LYS A 52 -7.61 46.64 -7.20
N THR A 53 -7.82 45.98 -8.35
CA THR A 53 -8.24 46.68 -9.58
C THR A 53 -9.58 47.40 -9.41
N ILE A 54 -10.50 46.82 -8.64
CA ILE A 54 -11.81 47.43 -8.38
C ILE A 54 -11.74 48.54 -7.35
N GLN A 55 -10.89 48.42 -6.33
CA GLN A 55 -10.61 49.54 -5.43
C GLN A 55 -10.06 50.75 -6.18
N MET A 56 -9.12 50.55 -7.10
CA MET A 56 -8.60 51.62 -7.96
C MET A 56 -9.67 52.24 -8.84
N LYS A 57 -10.50 51.43 -9.50
CA LYS A 57 -11.63 51.94 -10.30
C LYS A 57 -12.68 52.66 -9.46
N LYS A 58 -12.91 52.23 -8.21
CA LYS A 58 -13.85 52.89 -7.30
C LYS A 58 -13.41 54.30 -6.94
N ILE A 59 -12.11 54.53 -6.76
CA ILE A 59 -11.53 55.87 -6.54
C ILE A 59 -11.82 56.79 -7.73
N LEU A 60 -11.76 56.26 -8.96
CA LEU A 60 -12.02 57.00 -10.21
C LEU A 60 -13.52 57.15 -10.54
N GLY A 61 -14.41 56.56 -9.74
CA GLY A 61 -15.83 56.45 -10.04
C GLY A 61 -16.15 55.21 -10.88
N ILE A 62 -17.04 54.35 -10.36
CA ILE A 62 -17.49 53.12 -11.02
C ILE A 62 -18.95 53.25 -11.44
N HIS A 63 -19.28 52.77 -12.64
CA HIS A 63 -20.68 52.66 -13.07
C HIS A 63 -21.40 51.53 -12.30
N ILE A 64 -22.69 51.72 -11.97
CA ILE A 64 -23.50 50.75 -11.20
C ILE A 64 -23.47 49.33 -11.79
N ASN A 65 -23.52 49.21 -13.12
CA ASN A 65 -23.46 47.92 -13.81
C ASN A 65 -22.11 47.21 -13.59
N GLN A 66 -21.00 47.96 -13.59
CA GLN A 66 -19.68 47.40 -13.35
C GLN A 66 -19.53 46.96 -11.88
N TRP A 67 -20.10 47.71 -10.94
CA TRP A 67 -20.17 47.34 -9.53
C TRP A 67 -20.99 46.05 -9.31
N LYS A 68 -22.14 45.93 -9.96
CA LYS A 68 -22.98 44.72 -9.90
C LYS A 68 -22.25 43.50 -10.47
N ASN A 69 -21.61 43.65 -11.63
CA ASN A 69 -20.82 42.59 -12.25
C ASN A 69 -19.66 42.14 -11.35
N TYR A 70 -18.98 43.09 -10.71
CA TYR A 70 -17.95 42.81 -9.72
C TYR A 70 -18.47 41.94 -8.57
N ASN A 71 -19.56 42.38 -7.92
CA ASN A 71 -20.12 41.67 -6.77
C ASN A 71 -20.61 40.26 -7.12
N ASN A 72 -21.18 40.10 -8.31
CA ASN A 72 -21.59 38.79 -8.80
C ASN A 72 -20.38 37.87 -9.00
N PHE A 73 -19.35 38.37 -9.68
CA PHE A 73 -18.16 37.58 -9.98
C PHE A 73 -17.36 37.22 -8.74
N ILE A 74 -17.13 38.16 -7.81
CA ILE A 74 -16.39 37.89 -6.57
C ILE A 74 -17.11 36.84 -5.70
N SER A 75 -18.44 36.85 -5.68
CA SER A 75 -19.25 35.84 -4.98
C SER A 75 -19.06 34.44 -5.58
N VAL A 76 -19.07 34.34 -6.91
CA VAL A 76 -18.80 33.07 -7.61
C VAL A 76 -17.36 32.61 -7.36
N LEU A 77 -16.38 33.50 -7.45
CA LEU A 77 -14.97 33.19 -7.19
C LEU A 77 -14.75 32.69 -5.76
N GLN A 78 -15.39 33.33 -4.77
CA GLN A 78 -15.33 32.89 -3.38
C GLN A 78 -15.90 31.47 -3.19
N LYS A 79 -17.02 31.13 -3.85
CA LYS A 79 -17.57 29.77 -3.82
C LYS A 79 -16.57 28.76 -4.37
N ILE A 80 -15.96 29.04 -5.52
CA ILE A 80 -14.94 28.18 -6.14
C ILE A 80 -13.75 27.98 -5.20
N ILE A 81 -13.26 29.04 -4.55
CA ILE A 81 -12.16 28.96 -3.57
C ILE A 81 -12.53 28.07 -2.38
N ILE A 82 -13.74 28.23 -1.83
CA ILE A 82 -14.24 27.42 -0.71
C ILE A 82 -14.32 25.95 -1.11
N ASP A 83 -14.85 25.66 -2.29
CA ASP A 83 -14.99 24.29 -2.77
C ASP A 83 -13.63 23.65 -3.06
N ASN A 84 -12.67 24.40 -3.60
CA ASN A 84 -11.30 23.94 -3.77
C ASN A 84 -10.64 23.60 -2.42
N LYS A 85 -10.77 24.47 -1.40
CA LYS A 85 -10.31 24.19 -0.03
C LYS A 85 -10.95 22.93 0.54
N ARG A 86 -12.25 22.73 0.34
CA ARG A 86 -12.95 21.50 0.77
C ARG A 86 -12.41 20.26 0.05
N MET A 87 -12.13 20.34 -1.25
CA MET A 87 -11.53 19.24 -2.01
C MET A 87 -10.15 18.87 -1.48
N ILE A 88 -9.29 19.85 -1.20
CA ILE A 88 -7.96 19.62 -0.60
C ILE A 88 -8.09 18.89 0.74
N ASN A 89 -9.00 19.34 1.61
CA ASN A 89 -9.22 18.71 2.92
C ASN A 89 -9.78 17.29 2.80
N ARG A 90 -10.68 17.03 1.84
CA ARG A 90 -11.18 15.68 1.56
C ARG A 90 -10.06 14.78 1.06
N ASN A 91 -9.26 15.25 0.10
CA ASN A 91 -8.13 14.49 -0.44
C ASN A 91 -7.10 14.18 0.66
N GLN A 92 -6.85 15.10 1.59
CA GLN A 92 -5.99 14.87 2.74
C GLN A 92 -6.48 13.71 3.61
N LYS A 93 -7.77 13.68 3.97
CA LYS A 93 -8.36 12.57 4.74
C LYS A 93 -8.24 11.24 4.02
N ILE A 94 -8.50 11.22 2.72
CA ILE A 94 -8.39 10.02 1.88
C ILE A 94 -6.92 9.52 1.84
N ILE A 95 -5.94 10.43 1.75
CA ILE A 95 -4.52 10.08 1.81
C ILE A 95 -4.18 9.42 3.16
N GLU A 96 -4.61 10.01 4.27
CA GLU A 96 -4.36 9.48 5.61
C GLU A 96 -4.95 8.08 5.81
N GLU A 97 -6.18 7.85 5.34
CA GLU A 97 -6.81 6.53 5.37
C GLU A 97 -6.06 5.50 4.52
N ASN A 98 -5.61 5.88 3.33
CA ASN A 98 -4.83 4.99 2.47
C ASN A 98 -3.45 4.69 3.06
N LEU A 99 -2.81 5.65 3.72
CA LEU A 99 -1.56 5.42 4.45
C LEU A 99 -1.74 4.41 5.60
N LYS A 100 -2.82 4.53 6.37
CA LYS A 100 -3.17 3.54 7.40
C LYS A 100 -3.35 2.15 6.80
N LYS A 101 -4.11 2.03 5.70
CA LYS A 101 -4.31 0.75 4.99
C LYS A 101 -2.98 0.17 4.47
N TRP A 102 -2.13 1.01 3.90
CA TRP A 102 -0.81 0.63 3.42
C TRP A 102 0.05 0.07 4.56
N PHE A 103 0.09 0.75 5.72
CA PHE A 103 0.85 0.31 6.88
C PHE A 103 0.39 -1.07 7.40
N ILE A 104 -0.93 -1.27 7.50
CA ILE A 104 -1.52 -2.56 7.91
C ILE A 104 -1.10 -3.67 6.94
N ARG A 105 -1.16 -3.41 5.62
CA ARG A 105 -0.74 -4.40 4.61
C ARG A 105 0.76 -4.68 4.66
N HIS A 106 1.58 -3.66 4.85
CA HIS A 106 3.03 -3.83 4.99
C HIS A 106 3.35 -4.78 6.16
N ASN A 107 2.70 -4.59 7.31
CA ASN A 107 2.85 -5.48 8.46
C ASN A 107 2.35 -6.91 8.15
N LYS A 108 1.25 -7.04 7.41
CA LYS A 108 0.72 -8.33 6.98
C LYS A 108 1.71 -9.10 6.07
N ILE A 109 2.41 -8.40 5.16
CA ILE A 109 3.47 -9.01 4.33
C ILE A 109 4.60 -9.53 5.21
N LYS A 110 5.05 -8.76 6.20
CA LYS A 110 6.08 -9.19 7.17
C LYS A 110 5.63 -10.44 7.92
N TYR A 111 4.37 -10.48 8.34
CA TYR A 111 3.79 -11.65 8.99
C TYR A 111 3.79 -12.89 8.08
N TRP A 112 3.34 -12.77 6.83
CA TRP A 112 3.38 -13.88 5.88
C TRP A 112 4.80 -14.37 5.59
N LYS A 113 5.77 -13.46 5.45
CA LYS A 113 7.19 -13.80 5.28
C LYS A 113 7.71 -14.61 6.47
N ASN A 114 7.36 -14.22 7.69
CA ASN A 114 7.73 -14.96 8.91
C ASN A 114 7.10 -16.36 8.95
N LEU A 115 5.82 -16.49 8.58
CA LEU A 115 5.16 -17.79 8.48
C LEU A 115 5.78 -18.69 7.41
N ASN A 116 6.15 -18.13 6.26
CA ASN A 116 6.88 -18.82 5.20
C ASN A 116 8.19 -19.41 5.71
N ILE A 117 8.99 -18.62 6.44
CA ILE A 117 10.27 -19.06 7.02
C ILE A 117 10.05 -20.15 8.09
N LYS A 118 9.05 -19.99 8.97
CA LYS A 118 8.75 -21.02 9.99
C LYS A 118 8.32 -22.34 9.35
N ASN A 119 7.48 -22.27 8.32
CA ASN A 119 6.99 -23.46 7.64
C ASN A 119 8.09 -24.16 6.84
N SER A 120 8.98 -23.42 6.17
CA SER A 120 10.11 -24.00 5.45
C SER A 120 11.07 -24.74 6.38
N LYS A 121 11.39 -24.16 7.54
CA LYS A 121 12.18 -24.81 8.60
C LYS A 121 11.54 -26.09 9.10
N LYS A 122 10.23 -26.08 9.39
CA LYS A 122 9.49 -27.27 9.84
C LYS A 122 9.49 -28.39 8.80
N ILE A 123 9.33 -28.05 7.53
CA ILE A 123 9.37 -29.04 6.44
C ILE A 123 10.77 -29.62 6.28
N LEU A 124 11.82 -28.81 6.40
CA LEU A 124 13.20 -29.29 6.35
C LEU A 124 13.49 -30.26 7.50
N GLN A 125 13.05 -29.96 8.72
CA GLN A 125 13.17 -30.85 9.87
C GLN A 125 12.46 -32.20 9.64
N ILE A 126 11.21 -32.17 9.15
CA ILE A 126 10.45 -33.39 8.84
C ILE A 126 11.16 -34.22 7.76
N LYS A 127 11.70 -33.58 6.72
CA LYS A 127 12.49 -34.28 5.69
C LYS A 127 13.74 -34.94 6.28
N LYS A 128 14.45 -34.24 7.16
CA LYS A 128 15.67 -34.73 7.81
C LYS A 128 15.37 -35.97 8.68
N ILE A 129 14.30 -35.92 9.49
CA ILE A 129 13.84 -37.05 10.30
C ILE A 129 13.46 -38.24 9.41
N LYS A 130 12.70 -38.03 8.33
CA LYS A 130 12.32 -39.10 7.40
C LYS A 130 13.53 -39.75 6.74
N GLN A 131 14.51 -38.97 6.32
CA GLN A 131 15.74 -39.47 5.71
C GLN A 131 16.56 -40.29 6.70
N GLN A 132 16.65 -39.83 7.96
CA GLN A 132 17.31 -40.57 9.03
C GLN A 132 16.64 -41.93 9.27
N ILE A 133 15.31 -41.96 9.42
CA ILE A 133 14.55 -43.22 9.57
C ILE A 133 14.82 -44.18 8.40
N CYS A 134 14.81 -43.69 7.15
CA CYS A 134 15.11 -44.54 5.99
C CYS A 134 16.55 -45.08 6.02
N SER A 135 17.52 -44.27 6.44
CA SER A 135 18.92 -44.67 6.57
C SER A 135 19.11 -45.73 7.66
N ASP A 136 18.48 -45.53 8.82
CA ASP A 136 18.56 -46.44 9.96
C ASP A 136 17.94 -47.80 9.60
N ASN A 137 16.77 -47.78 8.94
CA ASN A 137 16.12 -49.00 8.44
C ASN A 137 16.98 -49.73 7.41
N TYR A 138 17.64 -49.00 6.51
CA TYR A 138 18.54 -49.61 5.52
C TYR A 138 19.75 -50.27 6.20
N ALA A 139 20.39 -49.58 7.15
CA ALA A 139 21.51 -50.11 7.91
C ALA A 139 21.12 -51.36 8.73
N GLN A 140 19.92 -51.37 9.32
CA GLN A 140 19.37 -52.54 10.00
C GLN A 140 19.13 -53.72 9.05
N LEU A 141 18.56 -53.48 7.86
CA LEU A 141 18.38 -54.54 6.87
C LEU A 141 19.72 -55.10 6.37
N GLU A 142 20.72 -54.23 6.19
CA GLU A 142 22.06 -54.63 5.79
C GLU A 142 22.75 -55.47 6.88
N SER A 143 22.60 -55.10 8.15
CA SER A 143 23.16 -55.86 9.27
C SER A 143 22.47 -57.21 9.45
N ILE A 144 21.14 -57.29 9.27
CA ILE A 144 20.39 -58.56 9.29
C ILE A 144 20.90 -59.48 8.17
N LYS A 145 20.99 -58.98 6.93
CA LYS A 145 21.52 -59.77 5.80
C LYS A 145 22.91 -60.30 6.09
N LYS A 146 23.81 -59.48 6.65
CA LYS A 146 25.16 -59.90 7.04
C LYS A 146 25.12 -60.96 8.15
N GLY A 147 24.26 -60.80 9.15
CA GLY A 147 24.06 -61.77 10.23
C GLY A 147 23.55 -63.13 9.74
N ASP A 148 22.64 -63.14 8.75
CA ASP A 148 22.13 -64.37 8.13
C ASP A 148 23.24 -65.15 7.41
N TYR A 149 24.21 -64.47 6.78
CA TYR A 149 25.39 -65.14 6.18
C TYR A 149 26.31 -65.81 7.22
N PHE A 150 26.34 -65.33 8.46
CA PHE A 150 27.15 -65.92 9.54
C PHE A 150 26.43 -67.00 10.33
N ASN A 151 25.12 -67.19 10.14
CA ASN A 151 24.30 -68.15 10.90
C ASN A 151 24.07 -69.51 10.19
N VAL A 152 24.65 -69.73 9.00
CA VAL A 152 24.49 -70.99 8.23
C VAL A 152 25.63 -72.00 8.46
N LYS A 153 26.34 -71.92 9.60
CA LYS A 153 27.27 -72.98 10.03
C LYS A 153 27.08 -73.25 11.50
N ASN A 154 26.07 -74.05 11.83
CA ASN A 154 25.99 -74.82 13.07
C ASN A 154 24.91 -75.88 12.92
N TYR A 155 25.20 -76.92 12.14
CA TYR A 155 24.71 -78.30 12.28
C TYR A 155 25.77 -79.23 11.72
#